data_AF-A0A936D729-F1
#
_entry.id   AF-A0A936D729-F1
#
_cell.length_a   1.000
_cell.length_b   1.000
_cell.length_c   1.000
_cell.angle_alpha   90.00
_cell.angle_beta   90.00
_cell.angle_gamma   90.00
#
_symmetry.space_group_name_H-M   'P 1'
#
loop_
_entity.id
_entity.type
_entity.pdbx_description
1 polymer ?
#
loop_
_entity_poly.entity_id
_entity_poly.type
_entity_poly.pdbx_seq_one_letter_code
_entity_poly.pdbx_strand_id
1 'polypeptide(L)'
;MQNRYLVTSSGSNVGSRVLPSLLTFGGLLGPIVAFAGVAAFAVELVNRAHQDEVVAAGGIFAFVGFITALGLVWFWIFRSADRLRESERLALAGDMRAKELAHYALVRVFRGDYRSRAFYNLGLLAERHGDFAEALDLFTRARGALPMFAATRAAKRMSLMCQGHAAFTAAAVGDVARAGAALGEAHKAIPTLYTSGVFDAFFDDSHMGLGAASMNRTLDEVEQRRDPRAMVAFAGALLAYKNGHFRQCVDAASAEEGMLRANLMPHEGELLEWLKVVALAKLSGGEYRASTTAPLSPWAEKARGAA
;
A
#
# COMPACT_ATOMS: atom_id res chain seq x y z
N MET A 1 6.28 5.10 22.10
CA MET A 1 7.01 3.96 21.50
C MET A 1 7.72 4.46 20.24
N GLN A 2 9.04 4.35 20.15
CA GLN A 2 9.75 4.56 18.88
C GLN A 2 9.34 3.43 17.93
N ASN A 3 8.73 3.76 16.81
CA ASN A 3 8.37 2.81 15.75
C ASN A 3 9.69 2.17 15.27
N ARG A 4 9.86 0.87 15.54
CA ARG A 4 11.13 0.16 15.32
C ARG A 4 11.49 0.21 13.85
N TYR A 5 10.51 0.32 12.97
CA TYR A 5 10.73 0.44 11.55
C TYR A 5 11.12 1.86 11.14
N LEU A 6 10.60 2.92 11.75
CA LEU A 6 10.94 4.31 11.40
C LEU A 6 12.15 4.85 12.19
N VAL A 7 13.33 4.86 11.55
CA VAL A 7 14.55 5.46 12.12
C VAL A 7 14.49 7.00 12.19
N THR A 8 13.51 7.63 11.53
CA THR A 8 13.33 9.08 11.59
C THR A 8 11.96 9.44 12.18
N SER A 9 11.97 10.12 13.32
CA SER A 9 10.81 10.79 13.93
C SER A 9 10.28 11.96 13.08
N SER A 10 10.99 12.31 12.01
CA SER A 10 10.55 13.21 10.95
C SER A 10 9.51 12.53 10.02
N GLY A 11 8.53 11.86 10.60
CA GLY A 11 7.27 11.54 9.94
C GLY A 11 6.43 12.80 9.85
N SER A 12 6.95 13.85 9.20
CA SER A 12 6.13 15.01 8.88
C SER A 12 5.03 14.50 7.94
N ASN A 13 3.79 14.44 8.44
CA ASN A 13 2.55 14.28 7.69
C ASN A 13 2.35 15.49 6.75
N VAL A 14 3.36 15.79 5.93
CA VAL A 14 3.20 16.78 4.87
C VAL A 14 2.48 16.03 3.78
N GLY A 15 1.16 16.12 3.82
CA GLY A 15 0.31 15.83 2.67
C GLY A 15 0.96 16.46 1.44
N SER A 16 0.96 15.70 0.34
CA SER A 16 1.45 16.07 -1.00
C SER A 16 1.94 17.52 -1.05
N ARG A 17 3.26 17.72 -0.86
CA ARG A 17 3.84 19.07 -1.03
C ARG A 17 3.58 19.43 -2.49
N VAL A 18 2.65 20.35 -2.70
CA VAL A 18 2.14 20.76 -4.01
C VAL A 18 3.28 21.10 -4.97
N LEU A 19 4.41 21.64 -4.50
CA LEU A 19 5.55 22.02 -5.32
C LEU A 19 6.40 20.82 -5.83
N PRO A 20 6.87 19.89 -4.96
CA PRO A 20 7.41 18.61 -5.42
C PRO A 20 6.44 17.84 -6.29
N SER A 21 5.16 17.71 -5.92
CA SER A 21 4.20 16.99 -6.77
C SER A 21 3.95 17.69 -8.10
N LEU A 22 3.98 19.04 -8.17
CA LEU A 22 3.95 19.81 -9.43
C LEU A 22 5.16 19.54 -10.32
N LEU A 23 6.35 19.48 -9.74
CA LEU A 23 7.61 19.22 -10.45
C LEU A 23 7.84 17.74 -10.76
N THR A 24 7.26 16.83 -9.98
CA THR A 24 7.35 15.38 -10.12
C THR A 24 6.06 14.73 -10.64
N PHE A 25 5.09 15.51 -11.16
CA PHE A 25 3.85 14.93 -11.68
C PHE A 25 4.22 13.91 -12.77
N GLY A 26 3.87 12.65 -12.49
CA GLY A 26 3.89 11.53 -13.41
C GLY A 26 2.79 11.66 -14.45
N GLY A 27 2.82 12.73 -15.23
CA GLY A 27 1.90 13.03 -16.32
C GLY A 27 2.39 14.24 -17.13
N LEU A 28 1.92 14.35 -18.37
CA LEU A 28 2.31 15.29 -19.44
C LEU A 28 2.59 16.75 -19.00
N LEU A 29 2.01 17.23 -17.89
CA LEU A 29 1.99 18.64 -17.51
C LEU A 29 3.18 19.12 -16.67
N GLY A 30 3.80 18.27 -15.84
CA GLY A 30 4.95 18.68 -15.01
C GLY A 30 6.14 19.21 -15.84
N PRO A 31 6.55 18.46 -16.89
CA PRO A 31 7.53 18.93 -17.87
C PRO A 31 7.13 20.23 -18.57
N ILE A 32 5.85 20.39 -18.94
CA ILE A 32 5.35 21.57 -19.66
C ILE A 32 5.41 22.82 -18.78
N VAL A 33 5.00 22.74 -17.51
CA VAL A 33 5.00 23.89 -16.60
C VAL A 33 6.42 24.31 -16.23
N ALA A 34 7.31 23.34 -15.97
CA ALA A 34 8.72 23.63 -15.72
C ALA A 34 9.40 24.24 -16.96
N PHE A 35 9.14 23.69 -18.15
CA PHE A 35 9.64 24.24 -19.41
C PHE A 35 9.09 25.64 -19.68
N ALA A 36 7.79 25.88 -19.47
CA ALA A 36 7.17 27.19 -19.64
C ALA A 36 7.75 28.23 -18.68
N GLY A 37 8.01 27.87 -17.42
CA GLY A 37 8.65 28.76 -16.45
C GLY A 37 10.10 29.09 -16.82
N VAL A 38 10.87 28.09 -17.27
CA VAL A 38 12.25 28.27 -17.74
C VAL A 38 12.30 29.09 -19.03
N ALA A 39 11.37 28.84 -19.96
CA ALA A 39 11.25 29.61 -21.20
C ALA A 39 10.84 31.07 -20.92
N ALA A 40 9.89 31.30 -20.01
CA ALA A 40 9.48 32.65 -19.61
C ALA A 40 10.62 33.42 -18.92
N PHE A 41 11.38 32.75 -18.06
CA PHE A 41 12.58 33.34 -17.44
C PHE A 41 13.65 33.66 -18.48
N ALA A 42 13.89 32.76 -19.44
CA ALA A 42 14.82 33.00 -20.53
C ALA A 42 14.39 34.21 -21.38
N VAL A 43 13.11 34.34 -21.72
CA VAL A 43 12.54 35.48 -22.47
C VAL A 43 12.66 36.80 -21.70
N GLU A 44 12.43 36.81 -20.39
CA GLU A 44 12.60 38.03 -19.58
C GLU A 44 14.08 38.44 -19.46
N LEU A 45 14.99 37.46 -19.41
CA LEU A 45 16.44 37.71 -19.45
C LEU A 45 16.87 38.27 -20.82
N VAL A 46 16.29 37.76 -21.91
CA VAL A 46 16.50 38.23 -23.31
C VAL A 46 16.14 39.70 -23.46
N ASN A 47 14.97 40.09 -22.95
CA ASN A 47 14.49 41.48 -23.03
C ASN A 47 15.44 42.48 -22.34
N ARG A 48 16.28 42.02 -21.40
CA ARG A 48 17.23 42.87 -20.66
C ARG A 48 18.66 42.83 -21.20
N ALA A 49 19.04 41.79 -21.95
CA ALA A 49 20.43 41.54 -22.31
C ALA A 49 20.84 41.95 -23.74
N HIS A 50 19.89 42.14 -24.67
CA HIS A 50 20.13 42.60 -26.05
C HIS A 50 21.28 41.88 -26.81
N GLN A 51 21.52 40.58 -26.56
CA GLN A 51 22.56 39.80 -27.25
C GLN A 51 22.06 38.40 -27.64
N ASP A 52 21.83 38.19 -28.93
CA ASP A 52 21.22 36.96 -29.48
C ASP A 52 22.04 35.68 -29.21
N GLU A 53 23.37 35.78 -29.12
CA GLU A 53 24.26 34.64 -28.85
C GLU A 53 24.19 34.16 -27.39
N VAL A 54 24.04 35.08 -26.43
CA VAL A 54 23.88 34.77 -25.01
C VAL A 54 22.54 34.04 -24.77
N VAL A 55 21.53 34.36 -25.58
CA VAL A 55 20.21 33.73 -25.55
C VAL A 55 20.27 32.27 -25.99
N ALA A 56 20.92 32.00 -27.13
CA ALA A 56 21.05 30.64 -27.64
C ALA A 56 21.81 29.75 -26.65
N ALA A 57 22.91 30.24 -26.08
CA ALA A 57 23.68 29.53 -25.07
C ALA A 57 22.88 29.30 -23.78
N GLY A 58 22.15 30.31 -23.29
CA GLY A 58 21.30 30.20 -22.11
C GLY A 58 20.14 29.23 -22.29
N GLY A 59 19.49 29.23 -23.46
CA GLY A 59 18.41 28.30 -23.80
C GLY A 59 18.90 26.85 -23.89
N ILE A 60 20.06 26.61 -24.48
CA ILE A 60 20.68 25.27 -24.52
C ILE A 60 21.05 24.81 -23.10
N PHE A 61 21.67 25.67 -22.28
CA PHE A 61 22.01 25.33 -20.90
C PHE A 61 20.77 24.99 -20.08
N ALA A 62 19.71 25.79 -20.21
CA ALA A 62 18.42 25.57 -19.56
C ALA A 62 17.78 24.25 -19.98
N PHE A 63 17.78 23.94 -21.28
CA PHE A 63 17.26 22.67 -21.81
C PHE A 63 18.07 21.47 -21.30
N VAL A 64 19.40 21.52 -21.35
CA VAL A 64 20.27 20.45 -20.84
C VAL A 64 20.09 20.27 -19.33
N GLY A 65 20.01 21.36 -18.57
CA GLY A 65 19.72 21.33 -17.14
C GLY A 65 18.37 20.68 -16.84
N PHE A 66 17.33 21.02 -17.61
CA PHE A 66 16.01 20.42 -17.50
C PHE A 66 16.04 18.90 -17.79
N ILE A 67 16.65 18.48 -18.91
CA ILE A 67 16.76 17.05 -19.27
C ILE A 67 17.56 16.27 -18.22
N THR A 68 18.63 16.87 -17.68
CA THR A 68 19.45 16.24 -16.63
C THR A 68 18.64 16.07 -15.34
N ALA A 69 17.90 17.10 -14.91
CA ALA A 69 17.03 17.02 -13.74
C ALA A 69 15.92 15.97 -13.93
N LEU A 70 15.29 15.94 -15.11
CA LEU A 70 14.26 14.95 -15.44
C LEU A 70 14.81 13.52 -15.42
N GLY A 71 15.97 13.30 -16.02
CA GLY A 71 16.66 12.01 -16.02
C GLY A 71 17.03 11.54 -14.61
N LEU A 72 17.48 12.45 -13.74
CA LEU A 72 17.74 12.16 -12.33
C LEU A 72 16.45 11.76 -11.61
N VAL A 73 15.36 12.52 -11.75
CA VAL A 73 14.07 12.19 -11.13
C VAL A 73 13.59 10.80 -11.56
N TRP A 74 13.65 10.50 -12.86
CA TRP A 74 13.25 9.20 -13.40
C TRP A 74 14.13 8.06 -12.88
N PHE A 75 15.45 8.28 -12.80
CA PHE A 75 16.36 7.32 -12.20
C PHE A 75 15.94 6.94 -10.77
N TRP A 76 15.60 7.91 -9.92
CA TRP A 76 15.13 7.66 -8.56
C TRP A 76 13.78 6.94 -8.52
N ILE A 77 12.85 7.28 -9.42
CA ILE A 77 11.54 6.62 -9.54
C ILE A 77 11.73 5.15 -9.90
N PHE A 78 12.40 4.84 -11.02
CA PHE A 78 12.60 3.45 -11.47
C PHE A 78 13.35 2.63 -10.44
N ARG A 79 14.43 3.19 -9.88
CA ARG A 79 15.20 2.50 -8.86
C ARG A 79 14.42 2.24 -7.59
N SER A 80 13.51 3.14 -7.21
CA SER A 80 12.64 2.93 -6.05
C SER A 80 11.54 1.91 -6.34
N ALA A 81 11.05 1.82 -7.57
CA ALA A 81 10.04 0.84 -7.96
C ALA A 81 10.58 -0.59 -7.86
N ASP A 82 11.80 -0.81 -8.37
CA ASP A 82 12.48 -2.11 -8.27
C ASP A 82 12.70 -2.50 -6.82
N ARG A 83 13.14 -1.53 -5.99
CA ARG A 83 13.34 -1.75 -4.56
C ARG A 83 12.04 -2.01 -3.82
N LEU A 84 10.92 -1.39 -4.20
CA LEU A 84 9.62 -1.66 -3.59
C LEU A 84 9.07 -3.03 -3.96
N ARG A 85 9.27 -3.48 -5.21
CA ARG A 85 8.93 -4.85 -5.63
C ARG A 85 9.73 -5.88 -4.85
N GLU A 86 11.04 -5.64 -4.71
CA GLU A 86 11.89 -6.52 -3.92
C GLU A 86 11.57 -6.46 -2.42
N SER A 87 11.28 -5.27 -1.89
CA SER A 87 10.83 -5.07 -0.51
C SER A 87 9.57 -5.87 -0.21
N GLU A 88 8.59 -5.87 -1.10
CA GLU A 88 7.36 -6.62 -0.96
C GLU A 88 7.62 -8.14 -0.94
N ARG A 89 8.42 -8.64 -1.87
CA ARG A 89 8.83 -10.05 -1.92
C ARG A 89 9.51 -10.49 -0.62
N LEU A 90 10.43 -9.68 -0.12
CA LEU A 90 11.16 -9.95 1.13
C LEU A 90 10.26 -9.80 2.37
N ALA A 91 9.34 -8.83 2.37
CA ALA A 91 8.38 -8.63 3.46
C ALA A 91 7.44 -9.83 3.59
N LEU A 92 6.94 -10.35 2.47
CA LEU A 92 6.13 -11.57 2.45
C LEU A 92 6.89 -12.79 2.98
N ALA A 93 8.20 -12.84 2.79
CA ALA A 93 9.09 -13.86 3.34
C ALA A 93 9.51 -13.61 4.81
N GLY A 94 9.15 -12.46 5.40
CA GLY A 94 9.58 -12.07 6.75
C GLY A 94 11.06 -11.68 6.86
N ASP A 95 11.72 -11.30 5.75
CA ASP A 95 13.12 -10.85 5.74
C ASP A 95 13.22 -9.35 6.07
N MET A 96 13.98 -9.04 7.13
CA MET A 96 14.21 -7.67 7.62
C MET A 96 14.89 -6.75 6.60
N ARG A 97 15.56 -7.28 5.58
CA ARG A 97 16.11 -6.48 4.46
C ARG A 97 15.03 -5.70 3.71
N ALA A 98 13.78 -6.18 3.74
CA ALA A 98 12.62 -5.47 3.18
C ALA A 98 12.48 -4.04 3.73
N LYS A 99 12.83 -3.85 5.00
CA LYS A 99 12.77 -2.56 5.70
C LYS A 99 13.62 -1.51 5.02
N GLU A 100 14.89 -1.82 4.74
CA GLU A 100 15.84 -0.88 4.16
C GLU A 100 15.41 -0.44 2.76
N LEU A 101 14.86 -1.38 1.99
CA LEU A 101 14.36 -1.12 0.65
C LEU A 101 13.11 -0.23 0.65
N ALA A 102 12.18 -0.44 1.58
CA ALA A 102 11.02 0.45 1.76
C ALA A 102 11.45 1.85 2.23
N HIS A 103 12.41 1.93 3.16
CA HIS A 103 12.94 3.22 3.64
C HIS A 103 13.63 4.02 2.54
N TYR A 104 14.35 3.34 1.65
CA TYR A 104 14.96 4.00 0.50
C TYR A 104 13.93 4.77 -0.31
N ALA A 105 12.77 4.18 -0.59
CA ALA A 105 11.69 4.85 -1.33
C ALA A 105 11.10 6.03 -0.54
N LEU A 106 10.87 5.88 0.77
CA LEU A 106 10.32 6.94 1.63
C LEU A 106 11.19 8.20 1.67
N VAL A 107 12.52 8.04 1.62
CA VAL A 107 13.48 9.14 1.72
C VAL A 107 13.74 9.79 0.36
N ARG A 108 13.70 9.02 -0.73
CA ARG A 108 14.12 9.48 -2.06
C ARG A 108 12.98 9.91 -2.96
N VAL A 109 11.79 9.32 -2.80
CA VAL A 109 10.65 9.56 -3.69
C VAL A 109 9.52 10.19 -2.89
N PHE A 110 9.32 11.49 -3.08
CA PHE A 110 8.27 12.26 -2.43
C PHE A 110 6.92 12.17 -3.19
N ARG A 111 6.54 10.95 -3.60
CA ARG A 111 5.25 10.68 -4.25
C ARG A 111 4.32 9.87 -3.35
N GLY A 112 3.03 10.16 -3.40
CA GLY A 112 2.02 9.53 -2.54
C GLY A 112 1.90 8.02 -2.75
N ASP A 113 1.92 7.56 -4.00
CA ASP A 113 1.88 6.15 -4.38
C ASP A 113 3.07 5.34 -3.84
N TYR A 114 4.30 5.88 -4.00
CA TYR A 114 5.50 5.25 -3.45
C TYR A 114 5.49 5.20 -1.93
N ARG A 115 5.02 6.28 -1.28
CA ARG A 115 4.86 6.33 0.18
C ARG A 115 3.82 5.33 0.67
N SER A 116 2.66 5.28 0.01
CA SER A 116 1.59 4.34 0.32
C SER A 116 2.09 2.91 0.23
N ARG A 117 2.75 2.53 -0.87
CA ARG A 117 3.34 1.20 -1.05
C ARG A 117 4.48 0.91 -0.06
N ALA A 118 5.34 1.88 0.24
CA ALA A 118 6.43 1.68 1.21
C ALA A 118 5.90 1.42 2.62
N PHE A 119 4.92 2.21 3.10
CA PHE A 119 4.28 1.96 4.38
C PHE A 119 3.55 0.63 4.41
N TYR A 120 2.92 0.24 3.30
CA TYR A 120 2.28 -1.05 3.16
C TYR A 120 3.26 -2.21 3.32
N ASN A 121 4.39 -2.17 2.62
CA ASN A 121 5.42 -3.21 2.73
C ASN A 121 6.02 -3.30 4.14
N LEU A 122 6.20 -2.15 4.81
CA LEU A 122 6.60 -2.14 6.21
C LEU A 122 5.52 -2.75 7.11
N GLY A 123 4.24 -2.49 6.84
CA GLY A 123 3.10 -3.09 7.53
C GLY A 123 3.07 -4.60 7.39
N LEU A 124 3.27 -5.11 6.16
CA LEU A 124 3.41 -6.54 5.91
C LEU A 124 4.56 -7.17 6.70
N LEU A 125 5.74 -6.53 6.70
CA LEU A 125 6.89 -7.02 7.45
C LEU A 125 6.58 -7.08 8.96
N ALA A 126 5.99 -6.03 9.52
CA ALA A 126 5.60 -5.99 10.93
C ALA A 126 4.55 -7.08 11.25
N GLU A 127 3.56 -7.26 10.38
CA GLU A 127 2.55 -8.31 10.52
C GLU A 127 3.18 -9.70 10.50
N ARG A 128 4.15 -9.96 9.60
CA ARG A 128 4.86 -11.26 9.54
C ARG A 128 5.68 -11.58 10.78
N HIS A 129 6.20 -10.57 11.48
CA HIS A 129 6.87 -10.77 12.77
C HIS A 129 5.89 -10.85 13.97
N GLY A 130 4.59 -10.64 13.71
CA GLY A 130 3.54 -10.63 14.73
C GLY A 130 3.45 -9.32 15.52
N ASP A 131 4.06 -8.24 15.03
CA ASP A 131 4.00 -6.91 15.63
C ASP A 131 2.73 -6.18 15.16
N PHE A 132 1.56 -6.74 15.49
CA PHE A 132 0.27 -6.31 14.93
C PHE A 132 -0.12 -4.86 15.24
N ALA A 133 0.25 -4.34 16.42
CA ALA A 133 -0.02 -2.94 16.77
C ALA A 133 0.74 -1.95 15.86
N GLU A 134 1.97 -2.30 15.49
CA GLU A 134 2.79 -1.49 14.57
C GLU A 134 2.31 -1.65 13.12
N ALA A 135 1.96 -2.87 12.72
CA ALA A 135 1.36 -3.14 11.41
C ALA A 135 0.08 -2.30 11.20
N LEU A 136 -0.80 -2.23 12.21
CA LEU A 136 -2.02 -1.42 12.17
C LEU A 136 -1.75 0.07 11.91
N ASP A 137 -0.75 0.65 12.58
CA ASP A 137 -0.34 2.04 12.35
C ASP A 137 0.20 2.22 10.92
N LEU A 138 1.03 1.30 10.45
CA LEU A 138 1.63 1.35 9.12
C LEU A 138 0.59 1.22 8.00
N PHE A 139 -0.38 0.33 8.10
CA PHE A 139 -1.48 0.23 7.13
C PHE A 139 -2.39 1.47 7.16
N THR A 140 -2.59 2.07 8.33
CA THR A 140 -3.32 3.33 8.46
C THR A 140 -2.59 4.47 7.74
N ARG A 141 -1.26 4.55 7.88
CA ARG A 141 -0.41 5.52 7.17
C ARG A 141 -0.34 5.25 5.67
N ALA A 142 -0.28 3.99 5.24
CA ALA A 142 -0.30 3.60 3.84
C ALA A 142 -1.57 4.10 3.15
N ARG A 143 -2.73 3.91 3.79
CA ARG A 143 -4.02 4.43 3.31
C ARG A 143 -4.04 5.97 3.30
N GLY A 144 -3.52 6.61 4.34
CA GLY A 144 -3.45 8.08 4.43
C GLY A 144 -2.49 8.72 3.41
N ALA A 145 -1.54 7.96 2.88
CA ALA A 145 -0.59 8.40 1.86
C ALA A 145 -1.11 8.25 0.43
N LEU A 146 -2.31 7.68 0.23
CA LEU A 146 -2.89 7.51 -1.10
C LEU A 146 -2.98 8.86 -1.85
N PRO A 147 -2.48 8.94 -3.08
CA PRO A 147 -2.51 10.18 -3.83
C PRO A 147 -3.94 10.51 -4.27
N MET A 148 -4.31 11.78 -4.15
CA MET A 148 -5.65 12.29 -4.52
C MET A 148 -5.99 12.08 -6.00
N PHE A 149 -4.99 12.03 -6.87
CA PHE A 149 -5.15 11.92 -8.33
C PHE A 149 -4.98 10.49 -8.87
N ALA A 150 -4.87 9.47 -8.02
CA ALA A 150 -4.92 8.09 -8.51
C ALA A 150 -6.30 7.79 -9.10
N ALA A 151 -6.33 7.00 -10.17
CA ALA A 151 -7.55 6.42 -10.68
C ALA A 151 -8.27 5.70 -9.52
N THR A 152 -9.58 5.86 -9.47
CA THR A 152 -10.38 5.39 -8.35
C THR A 152 -10.25 3.88 -8.20
N ARG A 153 -10.09 3.11 -9.29
CA ARG A 153 -9.89 1.66 -9.20
C ARG A 153 -8.63 1.28 -8.42
N ALA A 154 -7.45 1.79 -8.80
CA ALA A 154 -6.19 1.45 -8.14
C ALA A 154 -6.15 1.95 -6.69
N ALA A 155 -6.66 3.17 -6.46
CA ALA A 155 -6.80 3.73 -5.12
C ALA A 155 -7.77 2.92 -4.24
N LYS A 156 -8.92 2.50 -4.77
CA LYS A 156 -9.90 1.65 -4.06
C LYS A 156 -9.30 0.29 -3.73
N ARG A 157 -8.61 -0.35 -4.69
CA ARG A 157 -7.94 -1.63 -4.47
C ARG A 157 -6.93 -1.53 -3.32
N MET A 158 -6.02 -0.55 -3.39
CA MET A 158 -5.03 -0.33 -2.34
C MET A 158 -5.68 0.01 -0.98
N SER A 159 -6.74 0.85 -0.98
CA SER A 159 -7.48 1.18 0.23
C SER A 159 -8.13 -0.04 0.86
N LEU A 160 -8.75 -0.93 0.07
CA LEU A 160 -9.33 -2.18 0.55
C LEU A 160 -8.27 -3.12 1.14
N MET A 161 -7.13 -3.26 0.47
CA MET A 161 -6.01 -4.05 0.99
C MET A 161 -5.52 -3.49 2.34
N CYS A 162 -5.30 -2.18 2.43
CA CYS A 162 -4.94 -1.53 3.69
C CYS A 162 -5.99 -1.73 4.78
N GLN A 163 -7.28 -1.65 4.44
CA GLN A 163 -8.38 -1.82 5.40
C GLN A 163 -8.53 -3.26 5.86
N GLY A 164 -8.37 -4.24 4.98
CA GLY A 164 -8.40 -5.65 5.34
C GLY A 164 -7.26 -6.02 6.31
N HIS A 165 -6.04 -5.60 5.99
CA HIS A 165 -4.89 -5.75 6.90
C HIS A 165 -5.03 -4.97 8.20
N ALA A 166 -5.51 -3.73 8.15
CA ALA A 166 -5.81 -2.96 9.36
C ALA A 166 -6.90 -3.63 10.22
N ALA A 167 -7.93 -4.20 9.61
CA ALA A 167 -8.98 -4.92 10.32
C ALA A 167 -8.45 -6.19 10.99
N PHE A 168 -7.65 -6.97 10.26
CA PHE A 168 -7.02 -8.17 10.79
C PHE A 168 -6.08 -7.84 11.95
N THR A 169 -5.18 -6.88 11.77
CA THR A 169 -4.22 -6.46 12.80
C THR A 169 -4.90 -5.84 14.02
N ALA A 170 -5.96 -5.03 13.83
CA ALA A 170 -6.77 -4.51 14.94
C ALA A 170 -7.50 -5.63 15.69
N ALA A 171 -8.10 -6.59 14.96
CA ALA A 171 -8.72 -7.76 15.58
C ALA A 171 -7.67 -8.58 16.33
N ALA A 172 -6.49 -8.80 15.76
CA ALA A 172 -5.38 -9.51 16.38
C ALA A 172 -4.96 -8.85 17.70
N VAL A 173 -4.83 -7.52 17.77
CA VAL A 173 -4.51 -6.76 19.00
C VAL A 173 -5.67 -6.72 20.00
N GLY A 174 -6.88 -7.11 19.61
CA GLY A 174 -8.08 -7.06 20.48
C GLY A 174 -8.85 -5.74 20.40
N ASP A 175 -8.47 -4.82 19.49
CA ASP A 175 -9.22 -3.59 19.20
C ASP A 175 -10.40 -3.90 18.25
N VAL A 176 -11.43 -4.52 18.82
CA VAL A 176 -12.65 -4.94 18.11
C VAL A 176 -13.37 -3.77 17.47
N ALA A 177 -13.39 -2.59 18.11
CA ALA A 177 -14.06 -1.41 17.60
C ALA A 177 -13.41 -0.90 16.32
N ARG A 178 -12.07 -0.77 16.31
CA ARG A 178 -11.34 -0.34 15.12
C ARG A 178 -11.36 -1.39 14.02
N ALA A 179 -11.30 -2.67 14.36
CA ALA A 179 -11.46 -3.77 13.41
C ALA A 179 -12.83 -3.71 12.71
N GLY A 180 -13.90 -3.55 13.48
CA GLY A 180 -15.26 -3.43 12.95
C GLY A 180 -15.44 -2.19 12.07
N ALA A 181 -14.87 -1.04 12.46
CA ALA A 181 -14.90 0.17 11.65
C ALA A 181 -14.17 -0.02 10.31
N ALA A 182 -12.98 -0.63 10.32
CA ALA A 182 -12.21 -0.91 9.11
C ALA A 182 -12.95 -1.88 8.17
N LEU A 183 -13.56 -2.94 8.70
CA LEU A 183 -14.38 -3.87 7.91
C LEU A 183 -15.65 -3.22 7.37
N GLY A 184 -16.31 -2.37 8.15
CA GLY A 184 -17.52 -1.67 7.71
C GLY A 184 -17.24 -0.76 6.51
N GLU A 185 -16.13 -0.04 6.54
CA GLU A 185 -15.68 0.77 5.39
C GLU A 185 -15.26 -0.09 4.20
N ALA A 186 -14.56 -1.20 4.43
CA ALA A 186 -14.16 -2.11 3.37
C ALA A 186 -15.38 -2.75 2.69
N HIS A 187 -16.37 -3.17 3.46
CA HIS A 187 -17.60 -3.77 2.95
C HIS A 187 -18.38 -2.81 2.05
N LYS A 188 -18.47 -1.52 2.42
CA LYS A 188 -19.09 -0.48 1.57
C LYS A 188 -18.33 -0.25 0.27
N ALA A 189 -17.00 -0.38 0.28
CA ALA A 189 -16.15 -0.12 -0.88
C ALA A 189 -16.12 -1.29 -1.89
N ILE A 190 -16.29 -2.54 -1.45
CA ILE A 190 -16.22 -3.75 -2.29
C ILE A 190 -17.12 -3.70 -3.56
N PRO A 191 -18.41 -3.31 -3.49
CA PRO A 191 -19.27 -3.26 -4.67
C PRO A 191 -18.75 -2.30 -5.75
N THR A 192 -18.04 -1.25 -5.33
CA THR A 192 -17.54 -0.19 -6.22
C THR A 192 -16.12 -0.45 -6.74
N LEU A 193 -15.50 -1.57 -6.36
CA LEU A 193 -14.13 -1.92 -6.72
C LEU A 193 -13.94 -2.08 -8.24
N TYR A 194 -14.94 -2.67 -8.90
CA TYR A 194 -14.92 -2.95 -10.34
C TYR A 194 -15.79 -2.01 -11.15
N THR A 195 -16.45 -1.04 -10.50
CA THR A 195 -17.18 0.00 -11.21
C THR A 195 -16.20 1.09 -11.61
N SER A 196 -15.92 1.20 -12.90
CA SER A 196 -15.10 2.25 -13.48
C SER A 196 -15.97 3.40 -14.00
N GLY A 197 -15.71 4.62 -13.54
CA GLY A 197 -16.33 5.84 -14.04
C GLY A 197 -15.53 6.49 -15.17
N VAL A 198 -16.09 7.52 -15.82
CA VAL A 198 -15.39 8.30 -16.88
C VAL A 198 -14.07 8.91 -16.36
N PHE A 199 -14.04 9.32 -15.09
CA PHE A 199 -12.83 9.81 -14.45
C PHE A 199 -11.75 8.73 -14.27
N ASP A 200 -12.13 7.46 -14.12
CA ASP A 200 -11.15 6.36 -14.07
C ASP A 200 -10.43 6.24 -15.40
N ALA A 201 -11.16 6.23 -16.51
CA ALA A 201 -10.56 6.16 -17.84
C ALA A 201 -9.63 7.35 -18.14
N PHE A 202 -9.92 8.54 -17.58
CA PHE A 202 -9.10 9.73 -17.77
C PHE A 202 -7.81 9.72 -16.94
N PHE A 203 -7.87 9.26 -15.69
CA PHE A 203 -6.72 9.22 -14.78
C PHE A 203 -5.97 7.88 -14.77
N ASP A 204 -6.47 6.86 -15.46
CA ASP A 204 -5.82 5.56 -15.58
C ASP A 204 -4.62 5.61 -16.53
N ASP A 205 -3.46 5.89 -15.92
CA ASP A 205 -2.16 5.92 -16.56
C ASP A 205 -1.50 4.53 -16.71
N SER A 206 -2.15 3.44 -16.27
CA SER A 206 -1.53 2.12 -16.22
C SER A 206 -1.20 1.54 -17.60
N HIS A 207 -1.97 1.93 -18.62
CA HIS A 207 -1.83 1.48 -20.01
C HIS A 207 -1.02 2.44 -20.90
N MET A 208 -0.58 3.59 -20.37
CA MET A 208 0.10 4.64 -21.16
C MET A 208 1.60 4.36 -21.44
N GLY A 209 2.08 3.14 -21.19
CA GLY A 209 3.49 2.79 -21.40
C GLY A 209 4.47 3.45 -20.40
N LEU A 210 3.96 4.10 -19.35
CA LEU A 210 4.77 4.81 -18.35
C LEU A 210 5.49 3.87 -17.37
N GLY A 211 5.18 2.58 -17.37
CA GLY A 211 5.83 1.58 -16.52
C GLY A 211 5.79 1.97 -15.04
N ALA A 212 6.94 1.93 -14.36
CA ALA A 212 7.07 2.32 -12.95
C ALA A 212 6.87 3.82 -12.67
N ALA A 213 6.80 4.67 -13.69
CA ALA A 213 6.38 6.05 -13.51
C ALA A 213 4.86 6.18 -13.31
N SER A 214 4.06 5.19 -13.75
CA SER A 214 2.61 5.15 -13.55
C SER A 214 2.26 5.02 -12.08
N MET A 215 1.41 5.94 -11.63
CA MET A 215 0.89 5.97 -10.27
C MET A 215 -0.06 4.81 -10.02
N ASN A 216 -0.97 4.53 -10.96
CA ASN A 216 -1.95 3.46 -10.79
C ASN A 216 -1.30 2.10 -10.80
N ARG A 217 -0.33 1.88 -11.70
CA ARG A 217 0.46 0.65 -11.72
C ARG A 217 1.19 0.42 -10.39
N THR A 218 1.77 1.47 -9.81
CA THR A 218 2.46 1.36 -8.51
C THR A 218 1.52 0.92 -7.39
N LEU A 219 0.28 1.39 -7.38
CA LEU A 219 -0.74 1.02 -6.40
C LEU A 219 -1.33 -0.37 -6.67
N ASP A 220 -1.59 -0.70 -7.94
CA ASP A 220 -2.13 -2.01 -8.34
C ASP A 220 -1.12 -3.13 -8.13
N GLU A 221 0.18 -2.83 -8.16
CA GLU A 221 1.26 -3.80 -7.91
C GLU A 221 1.27 -4.40 -6.50
N VAL A 222 0.62 -3.79 -5.52
CA VAL A 222 0.57 -4.27 -4.13
C VAL A 222 -0.19 -5.58 -4.02
N GLU A 223 0.47 -6.65 -3.59
CA GLU A 223 -0.10 -7.99 -3.47
C GLU A 223 -0.98 -8.36 -4.67
N GLN A 224 -0.49 -8.16 -5.89
CA GLN A 224 -1.29 -8.34 -7.12
C GLN A 224 -2.05 -9.65 -7.22
N ARG A 225 -1.49 -10.71 -6.62
CA ARG A 225 -2.07 -12.05 -6.65
C ARG A 225 -3.23 -12.23 -5.67
N ARG A 226 -3.38 -11.33 -4.70
CA ARG A 226 -4.43 -11.40 -3.68
C ARG A 226 -5.65 -10.59 -4.11
N ASP A 227 -6.82 -11.20 -3.98
CA ASP A 227 -8.10 -10.50 -4.06
C ASP A 227 -8.32 -9.69 -2.76
N PRO A 228 -8.59 -8.38 -2.81
CA PRO A 228 -8.91 -7.61 -1.61
C PRO A 228 -10.12 -8.12 -0.83
N ARG A 229 -11.11 -8.72 -1.51
CA ARG A 229 -12.27 -9.35 -0.86
C ARG A 229 -11.82 -10.48 0.06
N ALA A 230 -10.81 -11.22 -0.41
CA ALA A 230 -10.26 -12.33 0.32
C ALA A 230 -9.68 -11.88 1.66
N MET A 231 -8.88 -10.81 1.62
CA MET A 231 -8.31 -10.23 2.83
C MET A 231 -9.36 -9.72 3.82
N VAL A 232 -10.41 -9.07 3.31
CA VAL A 232 -11.49 -8.51 4.15
C VAL A 232 -12.28 -9.64 4.85
N ALA A 233 -12.57 -10.73 4.16
CA ALA A 233 -13.28 -11.86 4.75
C ALA A 233 -12.39 -12.63 5.75
N PHE A 234 -11.09 -12.79 5.48
CA PHE A 234 -10.13 -13.33 6.45
C PHE A 234 -10.11 -12.53 7.76
N ALA A 235 -9.99 -11.20 7.65
CA ALA A 235 -10.08 -10.30 8.80
C ALA A 235 -11.44 -10.41 9.53
N GLY A 236 -12.53 -10.52 8.77
CA GLY A 236 -13.88 -10.72 9.29
C GLY A 236 -14.05 -12.01 10.07
N ALA A 237 -13.43 -13.11 9.63
CA ALA A 237 -13.48 -14.39 10.33
C ALA A 237 -12.84 -14.29 11.72
N LEU A 238 -11.64 -13.68 11.82
CA LEU A 238 -10.96 -13.49 13.10
C LEU A 238 -11.79 -12.59 14.05
N LEU A 239 -12.35 -11.48 13.53
CA LEU A 239 -13.18 -10.59 14.33
C LEU A 239 -14.46 -11.28 14.83
N ALA A 240 -15.15 -12.01 13.96
CA ALA A 240 -16.36 -12.76 14.31
C ALA A 240 -16.07 -13.81 15.38
N TYR A 241 -14.93 -14.51 15.28
CA TYR A 241 -14.48 -15.43 16.30
C TYR A 241 -14.26 -14.74 17.66
N LYS A 242 -13.54 -13.61 17.68
CA LYS A 242 -13.28 -12.85 18.93
C LYS A 242 -14.56 -12.32 19.58
N ASN A 243 -15.58 -12.02 18.79
CA ASN A 243 -16.89 -11.59 19.27
C ASN A 243 -17.84 -12.75 19.64
N GLY A 244 -17.40 -14.01 19.52
CA GLY A 244 -18.24 -15.18 19.78
C GLY A 244 -19.32 -15.43 18.72
N HIS A 245 -19.27 -14.74 17.57
CA HIS A 245 -20.19 -14.94 16.45
C HIS A 245 -19.72 -16.12 15.57
N PHE A 246 -19.73 -17.32 16.13
CA PHE A 246 -19.12 -18.51 15.51
C PHE A 246 -19.72 -18.87 14.14
N ARG A 247 -21.03 -18.64 13.92
CA ARG A 247 -21.64 -18.87 12.60
C ARG A 247 -21.07 -17.96 11.52
N GLN A 248 -20.98 -16.66 11.82
CA GLN A 248 -20.39 -15.66 10.91
C GLN A 248 -18.90 -15.96 10.66
N CYS A 249 -18.18 -16.45 11.68
CA CYS A 249 -16.80 -16.89 11.52
C CYS A 249 -16.68 -18.03 10.51
N VAL A 250 -17.56 -19.05 10.58
CA VAL A 250 -17.55 -20.19 9.64
C VAL A 250 -17.92 -19.74 8.24
N ASP A 251 -18.92 -18.88 8.10
CA ASP A 251 -19.37 -18.37 6.79
C ASP A 251 -18.24 -17.56 6.12
N ALA A 252 -17.61 -16.65 6.87
CA ALA A 252 -16.47 -15.85 6.38
C ALA A 252 -15.25 -16.73 6.06
N ALA A 253 -14.92 -17.71 6.91
CA ALA A 253 -13.82 -18.64 6.65
C ALA A 253 -14.07 -19.53 5.43
N SER A 254 -15.32 -19.94 5.20
CA SER A 254 -15.66 -20.79 4.06
C SER A 254 -15.64 -20.02 2.73
N ALA A 255 -15.95 -18.72 2.75
CA ALA A 255 -15.81 -17.85 1.58
C ALA A 255 -14.35 -17.74 1.09
N GLU A 256 -13.40 -17.87 2.03
CA GLU A 256 -11.96 -17.72 1.78
C GLU A 256 -11.24 -19.01 1.40
N GLU A 257 -11.84 -20.16 1.64
CA GLU A 257 -11.20 -21.46 1.48
C GLU A 257 -10.71 -21.71 0.05
N GLY A 258 -11.42 -21.23 -0.97
CA GLY A 258 -10.98 -21.30 -2.37
C GLY A 258 -9.76 -20.41 -2.67
N MET A 259 -9.67 -19.24 -2.05
CA MET A 259 -8.60 -18.25 -2.28
C MET A 259 -7.33 -18.59 -1.48
N LEU A 260 -7.48 -19.13 -0.28
CA LEU A 260 -6.35 -19.57 0.54
C LEU A 260 -5.75 -20.89 0.06
N ARG A 261 -6.55 -21.80 -0.50
CA ARG A 261 -6.06 -23.03 -1.17
C ARG A 261 -5.21 -22.74 -2.40
N ALA A 262 -5.29 -21.53 -2.98
CA ALA A 262 -4.36 -21.07 -4.01
C ALA A 262 -2.94 -20.79 -3.45
N ASN A 263 -2.70 -21.04 -2.15
CA ASN A 263 -1.41 -20.99 -1.46
C ASN A 263 -0.69 -19.64 -1.55
N LEU A 264 -1.46 -18.56 -1.50
CA LEU A 264 -0.87 -17.22 -1.57
C LEU A 264 -0.18 -16.85 -0.25
N MET A 265 -0.68 -17.34 0.91
CA MET A 265 -0.10 -17.09 2.23
C MET A 265 -0.30 -18.29 3.19
N PRO A 266 0.69 -19.19 3.33
CA PRO A 266 0.52 -20.45 4.05
C PRO A 266 0.23 -20.29 5.55
N HIS A 267 0.74 -19.24 6.20
CA HIS A 267 0.52 -18.98 7.63
C HIS A 267 -0.92 -18.53 7.95
N GLU A 268 -1.57 -17.85 7.02
CA GLU A 268 -2.97 -17.40 7.18
C GLU A 268 -3.96 -18.54 6.98
N GLY A 269 -3.63 -19.48 6.08
CA GLY A 269 -4.42 -20.70 5.87
C GLY A 269 -4.53 -21.55 7.15
N GLU A 270 -3.42 -21.72 7.86
CA GLU A 270 -3.36 -22.42 9.14
C GLU A 270 -4.30 -21.78 10.19
N LEU A 271 -4.22 -20.46 10.35
CA LEU A 271 -5.10 -19.74 11.28
C LEU A 271 -6.57 -19.88 10.88
N LEU A 272 -6.87 -19.80 9.58
CA LEU A 272 -8.25 -19.88 9.12
C LEU A 272 -8.86 -21.28 9.31
N GLU A 273 -8.10 -22.34 8.99
CA GLU A 273 -8.54 -23.71 9.25
C GLU A 273 -8.81 -23.92 10.74
N TRP A 274 -7.91 -23.43 11.60
CA TRP A 274 -8.11 -23.47 13.04
C TRP A 274 -9.37 -22.72 13.48
N LEU A 275 -9.59 -21.49 12.98
CA LEU A 275 -10.79 -20.70 13.28
C LEU A 275 -12.07 -21.45 12.91
N LYS A 276 -12.09 -22.08 11.73
CA LYS A 276 -13.23 -22.87 11.24
C LYS A 276 -13.53 -24.08 12.13
N VAL A 277 -12.52 -24.88 12.48
CA VAL A 277 -12.70 -26.08 13.32
C VAL A 277 -13.19 -25.69 14.72
N VAL A 278 -12.59 -24.67 15.32
CA VAL A 278 -12.99 -24.22 16.68
C VAL A 278 -14.40 -23.64 16.68
N ALA A 279 -14.73 -22.80 15.69
CA ALA A 279 -16.07 -22.21 15.59
C ALA A 279 -17.15 -23.29 15.39
N LEU A 280 -16.89 -24.30 14.56
CA LEU A 280 -17.80 -25.44 14.37
C LEU A 280 -17.99 -26.26 15.66
N ALA A 281 -16.91 -26.53 16.40
CA ALA A 281 -17.00 -27.23 17.69
C ALA A 281 -17.84 -26.44 18.72
N LYS A 282 -17.67 -25.12 18.76
CA LYS A 282 -18.49 -24.25 19.62
C LYS A 282 -19.97 -24.24 19.23
N LEU A 283 -20.29 -24.31 17.93
CA LEU A 283 -21.67 -24.39 17.45
C LEU A 283 -22.34 -25.74 17.72
N SER A 284 -21.57 -26.84 17.68
CA SER A 284 -22.12 -28.19 17.90
C SER A 284 -22.29 -28.56 19.37
N GLY A 285 -21.91 -27.67 20.31
CA GLY A 285 -21.95 -27.95 21.75
C GLY A 285 -20.96 -29.05 22.20
N GLY A 286 -20.07 -29.48 21.31
CA GLY A 286 -19.04 -30.48 21.61
C GLY A 286 -17.84 -29.85 22.30
N GLU A 287 -17.20 -30.62 23.19
CA GLU A 287 -15.83 -30.28 23.60
C GLU A 287 -14.93 -30.31 22.37
N TYR A 288 -14.18 -29.24 22.16
CA TYR A 288 -13.12 -29.20 21.16
C TYR A 288 -12.08 -30.27 21.52
N ARG A 289 -12.19 -31.46 20.93
CA ARG A 289 -11.12 -32.45 20.97
C ARG A 289 -10.02 -31.92 20.06
N ALA A 290 -8.99 -31.32 20.66
CA ALA A 290 -7.79 -30.81 20.01
C ALA A 290 -6.96 -31.88 19.24
N SER A 291 -7.52 -33.07 18.99
CA SER A 291 -6.79 -34.22 18.44
C SER A 291 -6.55 -34.15 16.93
N THR A 292 -6.99 -33.09 16.23
CA THR A 292 -6.93 -32.99 14.77
C THR A 292 -6.19 -31.79 14.19
N THR A 293 -5.59 -30.90 14.98
CA THR A 293 -4.83 -29.77 14.43
C THR A 293 -3.37 -29.84 14.84
N ALA A 294 -2.48 -29.81 13.85
CA ALA A 294 -1.06 -29.52 14.04
C ALA A 294 -0.88 -28.27 14.93
N PRO A 295 0.21 -28.18 15.72
CA PRO A 295 0.47 -27.00 16.52
C PRO A 295 0.50 -25.76 15.63
N LEU A 296 -0.23 -24.72 16.03
CA LEU A 296 -0.26 -23.44 15.33
C LEU A 296 1.16 -22.86 15.23
N SER A 297 1.50 -22.25 14.10
CA SER A 297 2.73 -21.46 14.00
C SER A 297 2.75 -20.35 15.06
N PRO A 298 3.94 -19.91 15.52
CA PRO A 298 4.05 -18.82 16.50
C PRO A 298 3.35 -17.54 16.06
N TRP A 299 3.28 -17.29 14.75
CA TRP A 299 2.54 -16.17 14.17
C TRP A 299 1.03 -16.32 14.39
N ALA A 300 0.45 -17.48 14.06
CA ALA A 300 -0.97 -17.75 14.22
C ALA A 300 -1.39 -17.76 15.71
N GLU A 301 -0.52 -18.26 16.59
CA GLU A 301 -0.74 -18.21 18.04
C GLU A 301 -0.83 -16.77 18.56
N LYS A 302 0.10 -15.90 18.13
CA LYS A 302 0.06 -14.47 18.48
C LYS A 302 -1.20 -13.80 17.91
N ALA A 303 -1.56 -14.08 16.65
CA ALA A 303 -2.74 -13.48 16.01
C ALA A 303 -4.03 -13.84 16.75
N ARG A 304 -4.14 -15.09 17.20
CA ARG A 304 -5.25 -15.56 18.04
C ARG A 304 -5.25 -14.91 19.43
N GLY A 305 -4.08 -14.88 20.07
CA GLY A 305 -3.94 -14.65 21.52
C GLY A 305 -3.58 -13.24 21.96
N ALA A 306 -3.34 -12.29 21.04
CA ALA A 306 -3.16 -10.91 21.43
C ALA A 306 -4.50 -10.34 21.96
N ALA A 307 -4.51 -10.08 23.27
CA ALA A 307 -5.53 -9.39 24.03
C ALA A 307 -4.83 -8.29 24.82
#